data_AF-A0A928N9R0-F1
#
_entry.id   AF-A0A928N9R0-F1
#
_cell.length_a   1.000
_cell.length_b   1.000
_cell.length_c   1.000
_cell.angle_alpha   90.00
_cell.angle_beta   90.00
_cell.angle_gamma   90.00
#
_symmetry.space_group_name_H-M   'P 1'
#
loop_
_entity.id
_entity.type
_entity.pdbx_description
1 polymer ?
#
loop_
_entity_poly.entity_id
_entity_poly.type
_entity_poly.pdbx_seq_one_letter_code
_entity_poly.pdbx_strand_id
1 'polypeptide(L)' 'MKPLKEKISITIDGDILEKLRVLAENDDRSLSQYINIVLKEHINKTMPKSNS' A
#
# COMPACT_ATOMS: atom_id res chain seq x y z
N MET A 1 3.06 -16.75 13.98
CA MET A 1 4.00 -16.29 12.93
C MET A 1 3.27 -15.24 12.10
N LYS A 2 3.81 -14.01 11.94
CA LYS A 2 3.22 -13.08 10.97
C LYS A 2 3.35 -13.73 9.58
N PRO A 3 2.30 -13.73 8.73
CA PRO A 3 2.43 -14.24 7.39
C PRO A 3 3.58 -13.51 6.69
N LEU A 4 4.46 -14.27 6.06
CA LEU A 4 5.57 -13.72 5.28
C LEU A 4 4.93 -12.86 4.18
N LYS A 5 5.33 -11.58 4.10
CA LYS A 5 4.87 -10.71 3.00
C LYS A 5 5.29 -11.37 1.69
N GLU A 6 4.35 -11.59 0.79
CA GLU A 6 4.65 -12.10 -0.54
C GLU A 6 5.21 -10.96 -1.41
N LYS A 7 6.28 -11.25 -2.15
CA LYS A 7 6.81 -10.31 -3.14
C LYS A 7 6.03 -10.48 -4.43
N ILE A 8 5.36 -9.41 -4.85
CA ILE A 8 4.63 -9.35 -6.12
C ILE A 8 5.30 -8.34 -7.06
N SER A 9 5.10 -8.54 -8.37
CA SER A 9 5.40 -7.55 -9.39
C SER A 9 4.10 -6.91 -9.85
N ILE A 10 4.03 -5.59 -9.91
CA ILE A 10 2.87 -4.84 -10.37
C ILE A 10 3.34 -3.71 -11.30
N THR A 11 2.49 -3.35 -12.25
CA THR A 11 2.71 -2.18 -13.12
C THR A 11 1.93 -1.00 -12.55
N ILE A 12 2.59 0.15 -12.45
CA ILE A 12 2.02 1.42 -11.99
C ILE A 12 2.47 2.50 -12.97
N ASP A 13 1.58 3.44 -13.29
CA ASP A 13 1.94 4.60 -14.12
C ASP A 13 3.08 5.39 -13.47
N GLY A 14 4.01 5.88 -14.30
CA GLY A 14 5.24 6.51 -13.81
C GLY A 14 4.98 7.77 -12.97
N ASP A 15 3.98 8.58 -13.36
CA ASP A 15 3.60 9.79 -12.65
C ASP A 15 2.98 9.49 -11.26
N ILE A 16 2.25 8.38 -11.14
CA ILE A 16 1.73 7.88 -9.88
C ILE A 16 2.89 7.36 -9.01
N LEU A 17 3.82 6.60 -9.59
CA LEU A 17 4.96 6.04 -8.88
C LEU A 17 5.82 7.15 -8.23
N GLU A 18 6.09 8.24 -8.94
CA GLU A 18 6.85 9.36 -8.40
C GLU A 18 6.15 10.03 -7.20
N LYS A 19 4.84 10.23 -7.30
CA LYS A 19 4.05 10.77 -6.17
C LYS A 19 4.09 9.83 -4.96
N LEU A 20 3.95 8.52 -5.18
CA LEU A 20 4.03 7.52 -4.11
C LEU A 20 5.40 7.49 -3.43
N ARG A 21 6.50 7.71 -4.17
CA ARG A 21 7.85 7.81 -3.59
C ARG A 21 7.97 9.01 -2.67
N VAL A 22 7.57 10.20 -3.13
CA VAL A 22 7.60 11.42 -2.32
C VAL A 22 6.76 11.27 -1.05
N LEU A 23 5.57 10.69 -1.16
CA LEU A 23 4.70 10.45 0.00
C LEU A 23 5.30 9.44 0.99
N ALA A 24 5.94 8.38 0.49
CA ALA A 24 6.62 7.40 1.33
C ALA A 24 7.83 7.99 2.07
N GLU A 25 8.61 8.83 1.38
CA GLU A 25 9.75 9.55 1.97
C GLU A 25 9.31 10.53 3.05
N ASN A 26 8.24 11.30 2.81
CA ASN A 26 7.67 12.22 3.80
C ASN A 26 7.16 11.50 5.07
N ASP A 27 6.73 10.25 4.93
CA ASP A 27 6.26 9.39 6.03
C ASP A 27 7.38 8.57 6.71
N ASP A 28 8.64 8.76 6.29
CA ASP A 28 9.83 8.01 6.72
C ASP A 28 9.67 6.49 6.56
N ARG A 29 9.15 6.05 5.40
CA ARG A 29 8.81 4.65 5.10
C ARG A 29 9.28 4.21 3.73
N SER A 30 9.51 2.91 3.61
CA SER A 30 9.71 2.29 2.28
C SER A 30 8.45 2.41 1.41
N LEU A 31 8.66 2.56 0.10
CA LEU A 31 7.57 2.58 -0.90
C LEU A 31 6.62 1.39 -0.75
N SER A 32 7.16 0.17 -0.59
CA SER A 32 6.34 -1.04 -0.40
C SER A 32 5.48 -1.00 0.86
N GLN A 33 5.99 -0.38 1.94
CA GLN A 33 5.21 -0.20 3.17
C GLN A 33 4.12 0.84 2.99
N TYR A 34 4.41 1.96 2.31
CA TYR A 34 3.44 3.00 1.99
C TYR A 34 2.29 2.45 1.13
N ILE A 35 2.62 1.77 0.02
CA ILE A 35 1.63 1.12 -0.86
C ILE A 35 0.73 0.16 -0.08
N ASN A 36 1.32 -0.65 0.81
CA ASN A 36 0.53 -1.60 1.61
C ASN A 36 -0.46 -0.92 2.57
N ILE A 37 -0.14 0.26 3.09
CA ILE A 37 -1.07 1.04 3.94
C ILE A 37 -2.22 1.56 3.11
N VAL A 38 -1.92 2.20 1.97
CA VAL A 38 -2.92 2.72 1.04
C VAL A 38 -3.87 1.62 0.57
N LEU A 39 -3.34 0.45 0.20
CA LEU A 39 -4.15 -0.69 -0.22
C LEU A 39 -5.04 -1.22 0.92
N LYS A 40 -4.53 -1.31 2.15
CA LYS A 40 -5.34 -1.72 3.31
C LYS A 40 -6.47 -0.74 3.59
N GLU A 41 -6.21 0.56 3.50
CA GLU A 41 -7.24 1.57 3.67
C GLU A 41 -8.29 1.49 2.55
N HIS A 42 -7.85 1.29 1.31
CA HIS A 42 -8.76 1.09 0.18
C HIS A 42 -9.64 -0.15 0.38
N ILE A 43 -9.06 -1.29 0.77
CA ILE A 43 -9.81 -2.51 1.06
C ILE A 43 -10.80 -2.27 2.20
N ASN A 44 -10.40 -1.62 3.30
CA ASN A 44 -11.31 -1.35 4.42
C ASN A 44 -12.49 -0.43 4.03
N LYS A 45 -12.28 0.50 3.09
CA LYS A 45 -13.33 1.38 2.55
C LYS A 45 -14.27 0.63 1.60
N THR A 46 -13.72 -0.24 0.76
CA THR A 46 -14.47 -0.97 -0.28
C THR A 46 -15.17 -2.22 0.28
N MET A 47 -14.60 -2.85 1.30
CA MET A 47 -15.14 -3.99 2.03
C MET A 47 -15.32 -3.61 3.49
N PRO A 48 -16.35 -2.80 3.83
CA PRO A 48 -16.67 -2.53 5.22
C PRO A 48 -16.86 -3.88 5.90
N LYS A 49 -16.08 -4.14 6.97
CA LYS A 49 -16.19 -5.38 7.71
C LYS A 49 -17.65 -5.59 8.08
N SER A 50 -18.27 -6.63 7.51
CA SER A 50 -19.47 -7.20 8.09
C SER A 50 -19.08 -7.58 9.51
N ASN A 51 -19.53 -6.79 10.49
CA ASN A 51 -19.41 -7.13 11.90
C ASN A 51 -20.16 -8.46 12.09
N SER A 52 -19.42 -9.57 12.09
CA SER A 52 -19.84 -10.89 12.55
C SER A 52 -19.14 -11.18 13.86
#